data_AF-A0A6B2XQW7-F1
#
_entry.id   AF-A0A6B2XQW7-F1
#
_cell.length_a   1.000
_cell.length_b   1.000
_cell.length_c   1.000
_cell.angle_alpha   90.00
_cell.angle_beta   90.00
_cell.angle_gamma   90.00
#
_symmetry.space_group_name_H-M   'P 1'
#
loop_
_entity.id
_entity.type
_entity.pdbx_description
1 polymer ?
#
loop_
_entity_poly.entity_id
_entity_poly.type
_entity_poly.pdbx_seq_one_letter_code
_entity_poly.pdbx_strand_id
1 'polypeptide(L)' 'VAAQVPETQAGVRVVDRRFVRTAHERGLQVHVWTVNEPQRMEALLDLGVDGIMTDRIDILRTVLDRRGAWA' A
#
# COMPACT_ATOMS: atom_id res chain seq x y z
N VAL A 1 -3.55 8.71 12.11
CA VAL A 1 -3.16 7.39 12.65
C VAL A 1 -3.31 6.35 11.54
N ALA A 2 -2.47 5.33 11.51
CA ALA A 2 -2.44 4.36 10.40
C ALA A 2 -2.52 2.91 10.92
N ALA A 3 -3.20 2.06 10.16
CA ALA A 3 -3.08 0.60 10.26
C ALA A 3 -1.89 0.18 9.38
N GLN A 4 -0.87 -0.41 10.00
CA GLN A 4 0.31 -0.89 9.29
C GLN A 4 0.31 -2.42 9.28
N VAL A 5 0.16 -3.01 8.10
CA VAL A 5 -0.12 -4.44 7.96
C VAL A 5 0.67 -5.06 6.81
N PRO A 6 0.95 -6.38 6.85
CA PRO A 6 1.45 -7.07 5.69
C PRO A 6 0.34 -7.25 4.64
N GLU A 7 0.69 -7.46 3.37
CA GLU A 7 -0.30 -7.79 2.34
C GLU A 7 -1.04 -9.11 2.66
N THR A 8 -0.29 -10.10 3.12
CA THR A 8 -0.77 -11.42 3.57
C THR A 8 -0.12 -11.82 4.89
N GLN A 9 -0.85 -12.55 5.73
CA GLN A 9 -0.33 -13.11 6.99
C GLN A 9 -0.92 -14.50 7.20
N ALA A 10 -0.06 -15.49 7.43
CA ALA A 10 -0.47 -16.89 7.70
C ALA A 10 -1.51 -17.45 6.70
N GLY A 11 -1.35 -17.14 5.40
CA GLY A 11 -2.27 -17.59 4.33
C GLY A 11 -3.54 -16.74 4.15
N VAL A 12 -3.75 -15.73 4.99
CA VAL A 12 -4.88 -14.79 4.88
C VAL A 12 -4.43 -13.55 4.12
N ARG A 13 -5.23 -13.12 3.12
CA ARG A 13 -5.08 -11.79 2.51
C ARG A 13 -5.63 -10.74 3.47
N VAL A 14 -4.75 -9.92 4.01
CA VAL A 14 -5.11 -8.87 4.97
C VAL A 14 -5.58 -7.64 4.23
N VAL A 15 -4.87 -7.26 3.17
CA VAL A 15 -5.15 -6.04 2.41
C VAL A 15 -6.01 -6.39 1.18
N ASP A 16 -7.28 -6.05 1.26
CA ASP A 16 -8.22 -6.08 0.16
C ASP A 16 -9.07 -4.80 0.12
N ARG A 17 -9.93 -4.67 -0.89
CA ARG A 17 -10.76 -3.46 -1.07
C ARG A 17 -11.71 -3.22 0.10
N ARG A 18 -12.21 -4.30 0.75
CA ARG A 18 -13.11 -4.17 1.90
C ARG A 18 -12.32 -3.67 3.11
N PHE A 19 -11.13 -4.20 3.34
CA PHE A 19 -10.23 -3.76 4.41
C PHE A 19 -9.90 -2.28 4.29
N VAL A 20 -9.43 -1.85 3.10
CA VAL A 20 -9.05 -0.46 2.83
C VAL A 20 -10.24 0.49 3.08
N ARG A 21 -11.40 0.20 2.47
CA ARG A 21 -12.61 1.01 2.68
C ARG A 21 -13.00 1.10 4.16
N THR A 22 -12.98 -0.02 4.87
CA THR A 22 -13.36 -0.10 6.29
C THR A 22 -12.41 0.71 7.18
N ALA A 23 -11.11 0.73 6.85
CA ALA A 23 -10.12 1.55 7.53
C ALA A 23 -10.36 3.05 7.26
N HIS A 24 -10.57 3.43 5.99
CA HIS A 24 -10.87 4.82 5.61
C HIS A 24 -12.17 5.34 6.24
N GLU A 25 -13.24 4.54 6.30
CA GLU A 25 -14.49 4.87 7.00
C GLU A 25 -14.29 5.17 8.50
N ARG A 26 -13.19 4.67 9.08
CA ARG A 26 -12.79 4.93 10.47
C ARG A 26 -11.75 6.05 10.61
N GLY A 27 -11.42 6.74 9.51
CA GLY A 27 -10.39 7.78 9.49
C GLY A 27 -8.96 7.24 9.65
N LEU A 28 -8.72 5.96 9.36
CA LEU A 28 -7.40 5.34 9.42
C LEU A 28 -6.77 5.32 8.03
N GLN A 29 -5.49 5.67 7.94
CA GLN A 29 -4.67 5.37 6.76
C GLN A 29 -4.26 3.90 6.76
N VAL A 30 -4.03 3.33 5.59
CA VAL A 30 -3.51 1.96 5.42
C VAL A 30 -2.10 2.03 4.85
N HIS A 31 -1.11 1.54 5.60
CA HIS A 31 0.26 1.38 5.12
C HIS A 31 0.62 -0.11 5.01
N VAL A 32 1.21 -0.52 3.90
CA VAL A 32 1.54 -1.93 3.64
C VAL A 32 3.05 -2.14 3.61
N TRP A 33 3.51 -3.20 4.27
CA TRP A 33 4.92 -3.58 4.36
C TRP A 33 5.13 -5.08 4.07
N THR A 34 6.30 -5.54 3.67
CA THR A 34 7.31 -4.83 2.86
C THR A 34 7.05 -5.21 1.41
N VAL A 35 6.91 -4.22 0.52
CA VAL A 35 6.57 -4.46 -0.89
C VAL A 35 7.75 -4.02 -1.74
N ASN A 36 8.36 -4.94 -2.48
CA ASN A 36 9.58 -4.66 -3.24
C ASN A 36 9.36 -4.70 -4.76
N GLU A 37 8.27 -5.30 -5.21
CA GLU A 37 7.92 -5.45 -6.63
C GLU A 37 7.09 -4.27 -7.14
N PRO A 38 7.50 -3.58 -8.23
CA PRO A 38 6.77 -2.41 -8.73
C PRO A 38 5.34 -2.74 -9.13
N GLN A 39 5.08 -3.91 -9.72
CA GLN A 39 3.72 -4.32 -10.10
C GLN A 39 2.80 -4.50 -8.88
N ARG A 40 3.34 -4.94 -7.74
CA ARG A 40 2.57 -5.00 -6.49
C ARG A 40 2.37 -3.62 -5.88
N MET A 41 3.37 -2.74 -5.95
CA MET A 41 3.22 -1.36 -5.52
C MET A 41 2.06 -0.68 -6.25
N GLU A 42 2.06 -0.75 -7.58
CA GLU A 42 0.97 -0.21 -8.42
C GLU A 42 -0.39 -0.78 -8.01
N ALA A 43 -0.50 -2.10 -7.90
CA ALA A 43 -1.75 -2.76 -7.56
C ALA A 43 -2.28 -2.41 -6.16
N LEU A 44 -1.40 -2.21 -5.17
CA LEU A 44 -1.79 -1.79 -3.83
C LEU A 44 -2.20 -0.30 -3.80
N LEU A 45 -1.50 0.55 -4.55
CA LEU A 45 -1.89 1.94 -4.70
C LEU A 45 -3.22 2.07 -5.45
N ASP A 46 -3.47 1.25 -6.47
CA ASP A 46 -4.77 1.16 -7.17
C ASP A 46 -5.89 0.68 -6.24
N LEU A 47 -5.55 -0.13 -5.24
CA LEU A 47 -6.49 -0.59 -4.21
C LEU A 47 -6.88 0.53 -3.23
N GLY A 48 -6.12 1.63 -3.20
CA GLY A 48 -6.31 2.77 -2.31
C GLY A 48 -5.48 2.72 -1.04
N VAL A 49 -4.39 1.94 -1.00
CA VAL A 49 -3.42 2.01 0.10
C VAL A 49 -2.75 3.39 0.12
N ASP A 50 -2.61 3.97 1.31
CA ASP A 50 -2.08 5.33 1.51
C ASP A 50 -0.55 5.36 1.60
N GLY A 51 0.09 4.24 1.94
CA GLY A 51 1.54 4.16 2.10
C GLY A 51 2.11 2.79 1.80
N ILE A 52 3.29 2.78 1.19
CA ILE A 52 4.08 1.57 0.94
C ILE A 52 5.40 1.68 1.69
N MET A 53 5.71 0.64 2.46
CA MET A 53 7.05 0.43 2.99
C MET A 53 7.80 -0.56 2.11
N THR A 54 9.02 -0.21 1.75
CA THR A 54 9.83 -0.96 0.79
C THR A 54 11.30 -0.86 1.14
N ASP A 55 12.06 -1.90 0.80
CA ASP A 55 13.53 -1.85 0.78
C ASP A 55 14.04 -1.20 -0.52
N ARG A 56 13.14 -0.96 -1.49
CA ARG A 56 13.42 -0.47 -2.84
C ARG A 56 12.81 0.91 -3.08
N ILE A 57 13.28 1.89 -2.30
CA ILE A 57 12.82 3.29 -2.37
C ILE A 57 13.04 3.91 -3.76
N ASP A 58 14.10 3.50 -4.47
CA ASP A 58 14.37 3.87 -5.86
C ASP A 58 13.22 3.49 -6.80
N ILE A 59 12.67 2.29 -6.62
CA ILE A 59 11.56 1.75 -7.41
C ILE A 59 10.25 2.44 -7.01
N LEU A 60 9.98 2.57 -5.70
CA LEU A 60 8.75 3.21 -5.23
C LEU A 60 8.66 4.67 -5.69
N ARG A 61 9.76 5.42 -5.64
CA ARG A 61 9.80 6.78 -6.19
C ARG A 61 9.43 6.78 -7.67
N THR A 62 10.04 5.90 -8.47
CA THR A 62 9.75 5.79 -9.91
C THR A 62 8.26 5.49 -10.18
N VAL A 63 7.65 4.63 -9.35
CA VAL A 63 6.20 4.33 -9.41
C VAL A 63 5.38 5.58 -9.08
N LEU A 64 5.69 6.28 -7.99
CA LEU A 64 4.96 7.48 -7.57
C LEU A 64 5.12 8.65 -8.57
N ASP A 65 6.32 8.84 -9.13
CA ASP A 65 6.59 9.82 -10.20
C ASP A 65 5.70 9.56 -11.43
N ARG A 66 5.64 8.32 -11.92
CA ARG A 66 4.80 7.94 -13.08
C ARG A 66 3.31 8.17 -12.83
N ARG A 67 2.90 8.07 -11.57
CA ARG A 67 1.52 8.31 -11.13
C ARG A 67 1.21 9.77 -10.86
N GLY A 68 2.20 10.68 -10.98
CA GLY A 68 2.05 12.09 -10.60
C GLY A 68 1.78 12.28 -9.11
N ALA A 69 2.13 11.29 -8.28
CA ALA A 69 1.92 11.28 -6.83
C ALA A 69 3.21 11.60 -6.05
N TRP A 70 4.27 12.00 -6.77
CA TRP A 70 5.54 12.45 -6.21
C TRP A 70 5.69 13.95 -6.46
N ALA A 71 5.90 14.72 -5.39
CA ALA A 71 6.04 16.18 -5.41
C ALA A 71 7.20 16.62 -4.52
#